data_AF-A0A7Y2DCG9-F1
#
_entry.id   AF-A0A7Y2DCG9-F1
#
_cell.length_a   1.000
_cell.length_b   1.000
_cell.length_c   1.000
_cell.angle_alpha   90.00
_cell.angle_beta   90.00
_cell.angle_gamma   90.00
#
_symmetry.space_group_name_H-M   'P 1'
#
loop_
_entity.id
_entity.type
_entity.pdbx_description
1 polymer ?
#
loop_
_entity_poly.entity_id
_entity_poly.type
_entity_poly.pdbx_seq_one_letter_code
_entity_poly.pdbx_strand_id
1 'polypeptide(L)' 'MEIELVQWPEESSKLDAVRQAGAPRLVIVSRDAAPPPVVLGIEDWIREPVHAADLEARLSGLRL' A
#
# COMPACT_ATOMS: atom_id res chain seq x y z
N MET A 1 12.28 7.13 -6.07
CA MET A 1 11.82 6.96 -4.68
C MET A 1 11.44 5.50 -4.50
N GLU A 2 11.82 4.88 -3.39
CA GLU A 2 11.45 3.50 -3.08
C GLU A 2 10.02 3.48 -2.52
N ILE A 3 9.21 2.51 -2.94
CA ILE A 3 7.82 2.33 -2.47
C ILE A 3 7.76 1.02 -1.70
N GLU A 4 7.34 1.11 -0.44
CA GLU A 4 7.16 -0.06 0.41
C GLU A 4 5.87 -0.81 0.03
N LEU A 5 5.97 -2.14 -0.13
CA LEU A 5 4.80 -3.00 -0.25
C LEU A 5 4.45 -3.57 1.13
N VAL A 6 3.18 -3.45 1.52
CA VAL A 6 2.70 -3.89 2.83
C VAL A 6 1.42 -4.71 2.68
N GLN A 7 1.46 -5.98 3.07
CA GLN A 7 0.31 -6.86 3.13
C GLN A 7 -0.59 -6.48 4.30
N TRP A 8 -1.89 -6.35 4.05
CA TRP A 8 -2.85 -5.97 5.06
C TRP A 8 -3.96 -7.02 5.15
N PRO A 9 -4.24 -7.57 6.35
CA PRO A 9 -3.83 -7.04 7.67
C PRO A 9 -2.53 -7.65 8.24
N GLU A 10 -1.90 -8.62 7.58
CA GLU A 10 -0.79 -9.39 8.18
C GLU A 10 0.40 -8.53 8.60
N GLU A 11 0.73 -7.48 7.84
CA GLU A 11 1.86 -6.59 8.11
C GLU A 11 1.42 -5.24 8.71
N SER A 12 0.35 -5.21 9.52
CA SER A 12 -0.14 -3.98 10.18
C SER A 12 0.95 -3.21 10.97
N SER A 13 1.80 -3.91 11.73
CA SER A 13 2.92 -3.27 12.44
C SER A 13 3.95 -2.62 11.50
N LYS A 14 4.17 -3.22 10.31
CA LYS A 14 5.05 -2.63 9.28
C LYS A 14 4.39 -1.39 8.68
N LEU A 15 3.08 -1.44 8.43
CA LEU A 15 2.33 -0.28 7.93
C LEU A 15 2.54 0.92 8.86
N ASP A 16 2.43 0.72 10.17
CA ASP A 16 2.64 1.77 11.17
C ASP A 16 4.09 2.28 11.18
N ALA A 17 5.08 1.39 11.09
CA ALA A 17 6.49 1.78 11.03
C ALA A 17 6.81 2.61 9.77
N VAL A 18 6.31 2.18 8.60
CA VAL A 18 6.48 2.93 7.34
C VAL A 18 5.76 4.28 7.42
N ARG A 19 4.59 4.36 8.11
CA ARG A 19 3.85 5.62 8.36
C ARG A 19 4.67 6.60 9.17
N GLN A 20 5.25 6.14 10.26
CA GLN A 20 6.12 6.96 11.10
C GLN A 20 7.38 7.43 10.36
N ALA A 21 7.93 6.60 9.48
CA ALA A 21 9.10 6.95 8.67
C ALA A 21 8.80 7.92 7.51
N GLY A 22 7.53 8.17 7.18
CA GLY A 22 7.15 9.05 6.07
C GLY A 22 7.51 8.53 4.67
N ALA A 23 7.77 7.23 4.53
CA ALA A 23 8.16 6.62 3.25
C ALA A 23 6.92 6.22 2.41
N PRO A 24 6.88 6.44 1.08
CA PRO A 24 5.73 6.05 0.27
C PRO A 24 5.45 4.55 0.33
N ARG A 25 4.19 4.17 0.22
CA ARG A 25 3.80 2.76 0.28
C ARG A 25 2.57 2.43 -0.55
N LEU A 26 2.50 1.18 -0.97
CA LEU A 26 1.29 0.57 -1.50
C LEU A 26 0.87 -0.57 -0.57
N VAL A 27 -0.35 -0.46 -0.06
CA VAL A 27 -0.94 -1.50 0.78
C VAL A 27 -1.64 -2.53 -0.11
N ILE A 28 -1.26 -3.80 0.03
CA ILE A 28 -1.90 -4.93 -0.62
C ILE A 28 -2.92 -5.51 0.36
N VAL A 29 -4.19 -5.24 0.13
CA VAL A 29 -5.30 -5.63 1.01
C VAL A 29 -5.76 -7.03 0.63
N SER A 30 -5.74 -7.96 1.59
CA SER A 30 -6.28 -9.31 1.37
C SER A 30 -7.74 -9.22 0.93
N ARG A 31 -8.16 -10.16 0.07
CA ARG A 31 -9.47 -10.17 -0.60
C ARG A 31 -10.65 -9.80 0.32
N ASP A 32 -10.71 -10.42 1.50
CA ASP A 32 -11.84 -10.31 2.43
C ASP A 32 -11.61 -9.33 3.59
N ALA A 33 -10.46 -8.65 3.61
CA ALA A 33 -10.11 -7.69 4.67
C ALA A 33 -10.72 -6.31 4.42
N ALA A 34 -11.19 -5.65 5.48
CA ALA A 34 -11.48 -4.22 5.41
C ALA A 34 -10.18 -3.46 5.11
N PRO A 35 -10.18 -2.46 4.20
CA PRO A 35 -8.98 -1.68 3.92
C PRO A 35 -8.56 -0.87 5.17
N PRO A 36 -7.27 -0.58 5.35
CA PRO A 36 -6.85 0.32 6.41
C PRO A 36 -7.40 1.74 6.17
N PRO A 37 -7.56 2.56 7.22
CA PRO A 37 -7.81 3.98 7.03
C PRO A 37 -6.62 4.60 6.29
N VAL A 38 -6.86 5.11 5.08
CA VAL A 38 -5.81 5.61 4.18
C VAL A 38 -5.34 7.00 4.61
N VAL A 39 -4.03 7.21 4.65
CA VAL A 39 -3.41 8.52 4.86
C VAL A 39 -3.07 9.13 3.49
N LEU A 40 -3.74 10.21 3.10
CA LEU A 40 -3.60 10.77 1.74
C LEU A 40 -2.17 11.25 1.43
N GLY A 41 -1.74 11.05 0.16
CA GLY A 41 -0.58 11.72 -0.45
C GLY A 41 0.62 10.82 -0.77
N ILE A 42 0.95 9.88 0.11
CA ILE A 42 2.09 8.95 -0.05
C ILE A 42 1.73 7.50 0.30
N GLU A 43 0.43 7.20 0.32
CA GLU A 43 -0.12 5.89 0.56
C GLU A 43 -1.28 5.67 -0.42
N ASP A 44 -1.27 4.52 -1.08
CA ASP A 44 -2.40 3.99 -1.85
C ASP A 44 -2.62 2.53 -1.45
N TRP A 45 -3.71 1.92 -1.93
CA TRP A 45 -3.99 0.52 -1.71
C TRP A 45 -4.54 -0.17 -2.94
N ILE A 46 -4.32 -1.48 -3.02
CA ILE A 46 -4.90 -2.37 -4.01
C ILE A 46 -5.35 -3.66 -3.32
N ARG A 47 -6.40 -4.30 -3.84
CA ARG A 47 -6.99 -5.51 -3.23
C ARG A 47 -6.70 -6.75 -4.05
N GLU A 48 -6.40 -7.85 -3.38
CA GLU A 48 -6.23 -9.15 -4.01
C GLU A 48 -7.55 -9.74 -4.58
N PRO A 49 -7.48 -10.50 -5.69
CA PRO A 49 -6.29 -10.77 -6.50
C PRO A 49 -5.87 -9.54 -7.32
N VAL A 50 -4.56 -9.32 -7.42
CA VAL A 50 -4.00 -8.14 -8.10
C VAL A 50 -3.50 -8.51 -9.50
N HIS A 51 -3.92 -7.76 -10.52
CA HIS A 51 -3.31 -7.82 -11.84
C HIS A 51 -2.04 -6.97 -11.89
N ALA A 52 -1.01 -7.44 -12.59
CA ALA A 52 0.28 -6.74 -12.69
C ALA A 52 0.14 -5.32 -13.28
N ALA A 53 -0.76 -5.13 -14.26
CA ALA A 53 -1.00 -3.81 -14.85
C ALA A 53 -1.59 -2.82 -13.83
N ASP A 54 -2.51 -3.28 -12.99
CA ASP A 54 -3.11 -2.44 -11.94
C ASP A 54 -2.08 -2.13 -10.85
N LEU A 55 -1.25 -3.10 -10.47
CA LEU A 55 -0.14 -2.90 -9.55
C LEU A 55 0.81 -1.80 -10.04
N GLU A 56 1.25 -1.88 -11.30
CA GLU A 56 2.15 -0.89 -11.89
C GLU A 56 1.52 0.50 -11.99
N ALA A 57 0.23 0.60 -12.29
CA ALA A 57 -0.48 1.87 -12.32
C ALA A 57 -0.47 2.55 -10.93
N ARG A 58 -0.73 1.77 -9.87
CA ARG A 58 -0.72 2.24 -8.48
C ARG A 58 0.68 2.68 -8.04
N LEU A 59 1.69 1.86 -8.32
CA LEU A 59 3.09 2.19 -8.04
C LEU A 59 3.53 3.46 -8.78
N SER A 60 3.10 3.64 -10.03
CA SER A 60 3.43 4.84 -10.81
C SER A 60 2.82 6.10 -10.22
N GLY A 61 1.59 6.04 -9.70
CA GLY A 61 0.95 7.18 -9.02
C GLY A 61 1.69 7.66 -7.77
N LEU A 62 2.39 6.76 -7.07
CA LEU A 62 3.17 7.06 -5.87
C LEU A 62 4.61 7.56 -6.16
N ARG A 63 5.07 7.52 -7.42
CA ARG A 63 6.41 7.99 -7.83
C ARG A 63 6.43 9.46 -8.26
N LEU A 64 5.26 10.06 -8.46
CA LEU A 64 5.08 11.46 -8.90
C LEU A 64 5.28 12.44 -7.74
#